data_AF-E2A7F8-F1
#
_entry.id   AF-E2A7F8-F1
#
_cell.length_a   1.000
_cell.length_b   1.000
_cell.length_c   1.000
_cell.angle_alpha   90.00
_cell.angle_beta   90.00
_cell.angle_gamma   90.00
#
_symmetry.space_group_name_H-M   'P 1'
#
loop_
_entity.id
_entity.type
_entity.pdbx_description
1 polymer ?
#
loop_
_entity_poly.entity_id
_entity_poly.type
_entity_poly.pdbx_seq_one_letter_code
_entity_poly.pdbx_strand_id
1 'polypeptide(L)'
;MPLQTHYVYDVTRRPQYELTFISQAIYILLAILSYTGIDNFLGLLIFHICGQLDILKDRLTYLDKYINSGDMLRSCVAKHTSLLRFAILYAN
;
A
#
# COMPACT_ATOMS: atom_id res chain seq x y z
N MET A 1 -3.33 43.31 1.47
CA MET A 1 -3.04 41.95 2.01
C MET A 1 -4.18 41.02 1.62
N PRO A 2 -3.89 39.75 1.27
CA PRO A 2 -4.88 38.79 0.78
C PRO A 2 -5.88 38.33 1.86
N LEU A 3 -5.51 38.37 3.15
CA LEU A 3 -6.43 38.18 4.27
C LEU A 3 -6.59 39.49 5.07
N GLN A 4 -7.83 39.95 5.27
CA GLN A 4 -8.10 41.06 6.18
C GLN A 4 -8.09 40.56 7.63
N THR A 5 -7.02 40.87 8.36
CA THR A 5 -6.83 40.52 9.77
C THR A 5 -6.44 41.77 10.56
N HIS A 6 -6.89 41.87 11.81
CA HIS A 6 -6.57 43.02 12.67
C HIS A 6 -5.13 42.88 13.17
N TYR A 7 -4.21 43.65 12.60
CA TYR A 7 -2.82 43.71 13.05
C TYR A 7 -2.65 44.77 14.15
N VAL A 8 -1.97 44.40 15.23
CA VAL A 8 -1.63 45.29 16.36
C VAL A 8 -0.51 46.30 15.99
N TYR A 9 0.15 46.09 14.85
CA TYR A 9 1.22 46.92 14.31
C TYR A 9 0.86 47.49 12.93
N ASP A 10 1.50 48.60 12.56
CA ASP A 10 1.17 49.38 11.37
C ASP A 10 1.66 48.68 10.09
N VAL A 11 0.81 47.81 9.54
CA VAL A 11 1.07 46.98 8.35
C VAL A 11 1.26 47.79 7.05
N THR A 12 1.11 49.12 7.09
CA THR A 12 1.36 50.01 5.95
C THR A 12 2.81 50.48 5.83
N ARG A 13 3.67 50.30 6.85
CA ARG A 13 5.10 50.64 6.77
C ARG A 13 5.93 49.53 6.13
N ARG A 14 6.65 49.85 5.04
CA ARG A 14 7.67 48.96 4.45
C ARG A 14 8.85 48.86 5.43
N PRO A 15 9.35 47.67 5.83
CA PRO A 15 9.33 46.33 5.18
C PRO A 15 8.33 45.30 5.74
N GLN A 16 7.51 45.67 6.74
CA GLN A 16 6.67 44.73 7.47
C GLN A 16 5.51 44.17 6.61
N TYR A 17 5.02 44.96 5.66
CA TYR A 17 3.99 44.55 4.70
C TYR A 17 4.40 43.30 3.89
N GLU A 18 5.61 43.29 3.36
CA GLU A 18 6.12 42.21 2.50
C GLU A 18 6.34 40.93 3.30
N LEU A 19 6.88 41.07 4.51
CA LEU A 19 7.07 39.94 5.42
C LEU A 19 5.72 39.29 5.79
N THR A 20 4.71 40.13 6.09
CA THR A 20 3.36 39.66 6.44
C THR A 20 2.65 39.02 5.24
N PHE A 21 2.90 39.49 4.02
CA PHE A 21 2.38 38.89 2.80
C PHE A 21 3.00 37.51 2.54
N ILE A 22 4.32 37.39 2.67
CA ILE A 22 5.04 36.12 2.52
C ILE A 22 4.59 35.12 3.58
N SER A 23 4.48 35.54 4.84
CA SER A 23 4.01 34.67 5.91
C SER A 23 2.58 34.18 5.66
N GLN A 24 1.66 35.06 5.24
CA GLN A 24 0.30 34.67 4.88
C GLN A 24 0.29 33.64 3.73
N ALA A 25 1.11 33.84 2.69
CA ALA A 25 1.20 32.89 1.59
C ALA A 25 1.69 31.50 2.06
N ILE A 26 2.70 31.45 2.92
CA ILE A 26 3.20 30.19 3.50
C ILE A 26 2.12 29.52 4.34
N TYR A 27 1.40 30.26 5.19
CA TYR A 27 0.32 29.71 6.00
C TYR A 27 -0.81 29.13 5.16
N ILE A 28 -1.21 29.81 4.09
CA ILE A 28 -2.26 29.32 3.18
C ILE A 28 -1.79 28.04 2.49
N LEU A 29 -0.56 28.01 2.00
CA LEU A 29 0.01 26.80 1.38
C LEU A 29 0.07 25.63 2.35
N LEU A 30 0.56 25.87 3.58
CA LEU A 30 0.59 24.84 4.62
C LEU A 30 -0.80 24.35 5.00
N ALA A 31 -1.79 25.24 5.10
CA ALA A 31 -3.17 24.86 5.39
C ALA A 31 -3.76 23.99 4.29
N ILE A 32 -3.57 24.38 3.02
CA ILE A 32 -4.02 23.59 1.86
C ILE A 32 -3.33 22.22 1.84
N LEU A 33 -2.02 22.18 2.02
CA LEU A 33 -1.25 20.93 2.04
C LEU A 33 -1.62 20.04 3.23
N SER A 34 -1.92 20.61 4.39
CA SER A 34 -2.34 19.85 5.56
C SER A 34 -3.74 19.25 5.34
N TYR A 35 -4.65 20.05 4.81
CA TYR A 35 -6.04 19.62 4.57
C TYR A 35 -6.11 18.58 3.46
N THR A 36 -5.56 18.90 2.28
CA THR A 36 -5.59 18.00 1.12
C THR A 36 -4.58 16.86 1.22
N GLY A 37 -3.45 17.07 1.89
CA GLY A 37 -2.40 16.07 2.01
C GLY A 37 -2.81 14.90 2.88
N ILE A 38 -3.58 15.12 3.94
CA ILE A 38 -4.12 14.03 4.77
C ILE A 38 -5.04 13.15 3.94
N ASP A 39 -6.00 13.75 3.22
CA ASP A 39 -6.95 13.02 2.38
C ASP A 39 -6.25 12.28 1.23
N ASN A 40 -5.31 12.92 0.55
CA ASN A 40 -4.54 12.31 -0.53
C ASN A 40 -3.63 11.17 -0.04
N PHE A 41 -2.96 11.36 1.10
CA PHE A 41 -2.11 10.33 1.69
C PHE A 41 -2.94 9.14 2.16
N LEU A 42 -4.08 9.39 2.82
CA LEU A 42 -5.00 8.34 3.25
C LEU A 42 -5.54 7.56 2.04
N GLY A 43 -5.96 8.25 0.98
CA GLY A 43 -6.43 7.63 -0.25
C GLY A 43 -5.37 6.75 -0.91
N LEU A 44 -4.13 7.24 -1.03
CA LEU A 44 -3.00 6.46 -1.56
C LEU A 44 -2.70 5.24 -0.69
N LEU A 45 -2.69 5.40 0.64
CA LEU A 45 -2.42 4.31 1.58
C LEU A 45 -3.49 3.22 1.49
N ILE A 46 -4.77 3.60 1.47
CA ILE A 46 -5.89 2.67 1.32
C ILE A 46 -5.77 1.94 -0.02
N PHE A 47 -5.54 2.67 -1.13
CA PHE A 47 -5.39 2.06 -2.44
C PHE A 47 -4.21 1.09 -2.50
N HIS A 48 -3.08 1.46 -1.90
CA HIS A 48 -1.89 0.61 -1.83
C HIS A 48 -2.15 -0.66 -1.00
N ILE A 49 -2.82 -0.55 0.15
CA ILE A 49 -3.19 -1.71 0.98
C ILE A 49 -4.16 -2.62 0.21
N CYS A 50 -5.18 -2.07 -0.45
CA CYS A 50 -6.11 -2.85 -1.27
C CYS A 50 -5.38 -3.58 -2.40
N GLY A 51 -4.46 -2.91 -3.11
CA GLY A 51 -3.66 -3.55 -4.16
C GLY A 51 -2.76 -4.66 -3.63
N GLN A 52 -2.11 -4.45 -2.49
CA GLN A 52 -1.29 -5.48 -1.83
C GLN A 52 -2.14 -6.69 -1.39
N LEU A 53 -3.34 -6.45 -0.88
CA LEU A 53 -4.28 -7.51 -0.50
C LEU A 53 -4.77 -8.30 -1.71
N ASP A 54 -5.02 -7.63 -2.84
CA ASP A 54 -5.47 -8.29 -4.07
C ASP A 54 -4.36 -9.18 -4.65
N ILE A 55 -3.11 -8.69 -4.67
CA ILE A 55 -1.93 -9.49 -5.06
C ILE A 55 -1.77 -10.71 -4.14
N LEU A 56 -1.95 -10.52 -2.83
CA LEU A 56 -1.87 -11.61 -1.85
C LEU A 56 -2.99 -12.65 -2.08
N LYS A 57 -4.21 -12.20 -2.37
CA LYS A 57 -5.34 -13.07 -2.69
C LYS A 57 -5.09 -13.88 -3.96
N ASP A 58 -4.54 -13.26 -5.00
CA ASP A 58 -4.22 -13.94 -6.25
C ASP A 58 -3.15 -15.01 -6.03
N ARG A 59 -2.10 -14.68 -5.27
CA ARG A 59 -1.06 -15.64 -4.85
C ARG A 59 -1.63 -16.78 -4.03
N LEU A 60 -2.51 -16.50 -3.08
CA LEU A 60 -3.13 -17.53 -2.24
C LEU A 60 -4.04 -18.44 -3.07
N THR A 61 -4.79 -17.91 -4.03
CA THR A 61 -5.64 -18.68 -4.95
C THR A 61 -4.79 -19.56 -5.87
N TYR A 62 -3.66 -19.05 -6.36
CA TYR A 62 -2.71 -19.83 -7.13
C TYR A 62 -2.08 -20.96 -6.30
N LEU A 63 -1.72 -20.67 -5.04
CA LEU A 63 -1.23 -21.68 -4.09
C LEU A 63 -2.31 -22.72 -3.79
N ASP A 64 -3.55 -22.32 -3.55
CA ASP A 64 -4.68 -23.23 -3.32
C ASP A 64 -4.90 -24.14 -4.53
N LYS A 65 -4.80 -23.62 -5.76
CA LYS A 65 -4.84 -24.43 -6.98
C LYS A 65 -3.67 -25.42 -7.09
N TYR A 66 -2.48 -25.05 -6.61
CA TYR A 66 -1.32 -25.95 -6.55
C TYR A 66 -1.46 -26.99 -5.42
N ILE A 67 -1.99 -26.56 -4.26
CA ILE A 67 -2.26 -27.33 -3.03
C ILE A 67 -3.52 -28.21 -3.17
N ASN A 68 -4.37 -27.98 -4.18
CA ASN A 68 -5.32 -28.95 -4.75
C ASN A 68 -4.56 -30.07 -5.51
N SER A 69 -3.48 -30.48 -4.86
CA SER A 69 -2.51 -31.54 -4.99
C SER A 69 -3.17 -32.92 -4.89
N GLY A 70 -4.38 -33.10 -5.43
CA GLY A 70 -4.87 -34.43 -5.74
C GLY A 70 -3.91 -35.14 -6.69
N ASP A 71 -3.33 -34.40 -7.65
CA ASP A 71 -2.38 -34.92 -8.62
C ASP A 71 -0.96 -35.09 -8.04
N MET A 72 -0.50 -34.19 -7.17
CA MET A 72 0.81 -34.36 -6.51
C MET A 72 0.77 -35.54 -5.53
N LEU A 73 -0.33 -35.70 -4.79
CA LEU A 73 -0.57 -36.83 -3.90
C LEU A 73 -0.75 -38.15 -4.69
N ARG A 74 -1.54 -38.15 -5.78
CA ARG A 74 -1.67 -39.31 -6.67
C ARG A 74 -0.34 -39.72 -7.29
N SER A 75 0.48 -38.76 -7.72
CA SER A 75 1.81 -39.01 -8.29
C SER A 75 2.76 -39.62 -7.25
N CYS A 76 2.72 -39.10 -6.01
CA CYS A 76 3.50 -39.64 -4.90
C CYS A 76 3.07 -41.07 -4.54
N VAL A 77 1.76 -41.31 -4.39
CA VAL A 77 1.20 -42.63 -4.11
C VAL A 77 1.55 -43.61 -5.24
N ALA A 78 1.33 -43.24 -6.51
CA ALA A 78 1.64 -44.09 -7.67
C ALA A 78 3.13 -44.47 -7.75
N LYS A 79 4.04 -43.53 -7.45
CA LYS A 79 5.48 -43.84 -7.35
C LYS A 79 5.77 -44.82 -6.22
N HIS A 80 5.21 -44.61 -5.04
CA HIS A 80 5.38 -45.53 -3.91
C HIS A 80 4.85 -46.94 -4.22
N THR A 81 3.66 -47.07 -4.80
CA THR A 81 3.09 -48.39 -5.16
C THR A 81 3.92 -49.11 -6.21
N SER A 82 4.49 -48.37 -7.18
CA SER A 82 5.38 -48.94 -8.20
C SER A 82 6.68 -49.46 -7.59
N LEU A 83 7.33 -48.66 -6.73
CA LEU A 83 8.56 -49.06 -6.04
C LEU A 83 8.37 -50.27 -5.13
N LEU A 84 7.25 -50.33 -4.40
CA LEU A 84 6.88 -51.51 -3.59
C LEU A 84 6.70 -52.76 -4.46
N ARG A 85 6.07 -52.64 -5.64
CA ARG A 85 5.94 -53.78 -6.57
C ARG A 85 7.29 -54.26 -7.10
N PHE A 86 8.20 -53.35 -7.45
CA PHE A 86 9.55 -53.72 -7.88
C PHE A 86 10.35 -54.39 -6.76
N ALA A 87 10.26 -53.88 -5.52
CA ALA A 87 10.94 -54.46 -4.38
C ALA A 87 10.44 -55.88 -4.07
N ILE A 88 9.12 -56.13 -4.16
CA ILE A 88 8.54 -57.46 -3.94
C ILE A 88 8.93 -58.44 -5.07
N LEU A 89 8.98 -57.98 -6.32
CA LEU A 89 9.40 -58.81 -7.46
C LEU A 89 10.88 -59.19 -7.45
N TYR A 90 11.74 -58.38 -6.82
CA TYR A 90 13.19 -58.65 -6.72
C TYR A 90 13.57 -59.44 -5.47
N ALA A 91 12.64 -59.60 -4.51
CA ALA A 91 12.84 -60.35 -3.27
C ALA A 91 12.37 -61.82 -3.37
N ASN A 92 11.90 -62.26 -4.54
CA ASN A 92 11.40 -63.59 -4.84
C ASN A 92 12.21 -64.20 -5.99
#